data_AF-A0A813EB78-F1
#
_entry.id   AF-A0A813EB78-F1
#
_cell.length_a   1.000
_cell.length_b   1.000
_cell.length_c   1.000
_cell.angle_alpha   90.00
_cell.angle_beta   90.00
_cell.angle_gamma   90.00
#
_symmetry.space_group_name_H-M   'P 1'
#
loop_
_entity.id
_entity.type
_entity.pdbx_description
1 polymer ?
#
loop_
_entity_poly.entity_id
_entity_poly.type
_entity_poly.pdbx_seq_one_letter_code
_entity_poly.pdbx_strand_id
1 'polypeptide(L)'
;ALSLAALLRLGAGGAVEDVFTWPDDSIGERSVERVTAGKRAGKYIACSVCESVLISQFPRNSDLEHVKKILGAEPLLDLLGDAKETCGMRRLAKLFKASKLEVVGKLDGSAIMRTTASKSEPFYEEINKSELAFHWKSFAVEHACREIFRHSAEEISASLGPAFEQVAADAEHRRGGEEGAEHSDAEEAGAQELKEWISSAVRTSCRQAKFCKASEKLRQKGAAVKPTSAGVGEEL
;
A
#
# COMPACT_ATOMS: atom_id res chain seq x y z
N ALA A 1 -57.86 -9.33 35.48
CA ALA A 1 -57.86 -8.45 34.30
C ALA A 1 -56.58 -7.63 34.33
N LEU A 2 -55.73 -7.48 33.31
CA LEU A 2 -55.64 -7.97 31.93
C LEU A 2 -54.15 -7.72 31.54
N SER A 3 -53.47 -8.70 30.95
CA SER A 3 -52.07 -8.59 30.48
C SER A 3 -51.90 -7.53 29.39
N LEU A 4 -50.85 -6.71 29.48
CA LEU A 4 -50.30 -5.95 28.35
C LEU A 4 -48.87 -6.44 28.08
N ALA A 5 -48.74 -7.37 27.14
CA ALA A 5 -47.47 -7.75 26.54
C ALA A 5 -47.26 -6.91 25.27
N ALA A 6 -46.39 -5.91 25.34
CA ALA A 6 -45.99 -5.11 24.18
C ALA A 6 -44.89 -5.84 23.40
N LEU A 7 -45.28 -6.54 22.33
CA LEU A 7 -44.38 -7.08 21.31
C LEU A 7 -43.78 -5.92 20.48
N LEU A 8 -42.59 -5.46 20.85
CA LEU A 8 -41.71 -4.68 19.97
C LEU A 8 -41.12 -5.62 18.91
N ARG A 9 -41.71 -5.60 17.71
CA ARG A 9 -41.13 -6.20 16.51
C ARG A 9 -39.90 -5.38 16.10
N LEU A 10 -38.72 -5.90 16.41
CA LEU A 10 -37.45 -5.50 15.79
C LEU A 10 -37.55 -5.80 14.29
N GLY A 11 -37.86 -4.77 13.50
CA GLY A 11 -37.68 -4.81 12.06
C GLY A 11 -36.18 -4.84 11.77
N ALA A 12 -35.64 -6.04 11.54
CA ALA A 12 -34.33 -6.22 10.93
C ALA A 12 -34.43 -5.81 9.46
N GLY A 13 -34.49 -4.50 9.21
CA GLY A 13 -34.26 -3.94 7.89
C GLY A 13 -32.80 -4.22 7.53
N GLY A 14 -32.57 -5.29 6.77
CA GLY A 14 -31.27 -5.56 6.20
C GLY A 14 -30.87 -4.35 5.36
N ALA A 15 -29.84 -3.63 5.80
CA ALA A 15 -29.23 -2.58 5.00
C ALA A 15 -28.77 -3.24 3.71
N VAL A 16 -29.39 -2.89 2.59
CA VAL A 16 -28.90 -3.27 1.27
C VAL A 16 -27.54 -2.60 1.15
N GLU A 17 -26.47 -3.37 1.19
CA GLU A 17 -25.13 -2.83 1.02
C GLU A 17 -24.99 -2.30 -0.40
N ASP A 18 -24.78 -0.99 -0.53
CA ASP A 18 -24.53 -0.35 -1.83
C ASP A 18 -23.23 -0.93 -2.43
N VAL A 19 -23.39 -1.77 -3.46
CA VAL A 19 -22.27 -2.30 -4.26
C VAL A 19 -21.59 -1.12 -4.96
N PHE A 20 -20.32 -0.88 -4.63
CA PHE A 20 -19.56 0.17 -5.28
C PHE A 20 -19.13 -0.29 -6.67
N THR A 21 -19.60 0.41 -7.71
CA THR A 21 -19.21 0.12 -9.09
C THR A 21 -17.91 0.85 -9.42
N TRP A 22 -16.85 0.09 -9.73
CA TRP A 22 -15.59 0.66 -10.19
C TRP A 22 -15.69 1.03 -11.67
N PRO A 23 -15.12 2.17 -12.10
CA PRO A 23 -14.98 2.47 -13.52
C PRO A 23 -14.13 1.41 -14.22
N ASP A 24 -14.32 1.30 -15.53
CA ASP A 24 -13.50 0.45 -16.36
C ASP A 24 -12.00 0.86 -16.33
N ASP A 25 -11.13 -0.09 -16.68
CA ASP A 25 -9.68 0.08 -16.65
C ASP A 25 -9.13 0.86 -17.86
N SER A 26 -9.99 1.24 -18.82
CA SER A 26 -9.54 1.95 -20.01
C SER A 26 -9.25 3.41 -19.71
N ILE A 27 -8.54 4.06 -20.63
CA ILE A 27 -8.38 5.52 -20.62
C ILE A 27 -9.68 6.13 -21.13
N GLY A 28 -10.20 7.12 -20.41
CA GLY A 28 -11.39 7.86 -20.81
C GLY A 28 -11.35 9.29 -20.33
N GLU A 29 -12.43 10.04 -20.53
CA GLU A 29 -12.54 11.42 -20.05
C GLU A 29 -12.45 11.49 -18.51
N ARG A 30 -11.92 12.61 -18.01
CA ARG A 30 -11.86 12.88 -16.58
C ARG A 30 -13.25 13.17 -16.01
N SER A 31 -13.93 12.13 -15.54
CA SER A 31 -15.23 12.27 -14.86
C SER A 31 -15.10 12.36 -13.34
N VAL A 32 -16.14 12.92 -12.68
CA VAL A 32 -16.26 12.94 -11.22
C VAL A 32 -16.21 11.51 -10.64
N GLU A 33 -16.81 10.56 -11.35
CA GLU A 33 -16.81 9.13 -10.99
C GLU A 33 -15.39 8.56 -10.96
N ARG A 34 -14.61 8.73 -12.05
CA ARG A 34 -13.23 8.22 -12.15
C ARG A 34 -12.30 8.87 -11.13
N VAL A 35 -12.44 10.18 -10.89
CA VAL A 35 -11.68 10.88 -9.84
C VAL A 35 -12.05 10.36 -8.45
N THR A 36 -13.34 10.13 -8.18
CA THR A 36 -13.83 9.62 -6.89
C THR A 36 -13.35 8.21 -6.65
N ALA A 37 -13.43 7.34 -7.65
CA ALA A 37 -12.90 5.98 -7.61
C ALA A 37 -11.39 6.00 -7.32
N GLY A 38 -10.62 6.82 -8.04
CA GLY A 38 -9.19 6.91 -7.81
C GLY A 38 -8.82 7.45 -6.42
N LYS A 39 -9.51 8.48 -5.91
CA LYS A 39 -9.33 8.95 -4.51
C LYS A 39 -9.69 7.87 -3.50
N ARG A 40 -10.79 7.14 -3.74
CA ARG A 40 -11.24 6.05 -2.86
C ARG A 40 -10.21 4.93 -2.82
N ALA A 41 -9.78 4.42 -3.98
CA ALA A 41 -8.74 3.39 -4.08
C ALA A 41 -7.43 3.84 -3.41
N GLY A 42 -7.01 5.09 -3.64
CA GLY A 42 -5.81 5.68 -3.06
C GLY A 42 -5.75 5.54 -1.53
N LYS A 43 -6.89 5.72 -0.83
CA LYS A 43 -6.97 5.54 0.63
C LYS A 43 -6.68 4.12 1.08
N TYR A 44 -7.09 3.11 0.32
CA TYR A 44 -6.87 1.70 0.67
C TYR A 44 -5.47 1.22 0.30
N ILE A 45 -4.90 1.69 -0.81
CA ILE A 45 -3.57 1.24 -1.27
C ILE A 45 -2.41 2.03 -0.67
N ALA A 46 -2.69 3.06 0.14
CA ALA A 46 -1.70 3.96 0.71
C ALA A 46 -0.48 3.24 1.30
N CYS A 47 -0.69 2.29 2.22
CA CYS A 47 0.42 1.57 2.87
C CYS A 47 1.34 0.87 1.86
N SER A 48 0.76 0.14 0.92
CA SER A 48 1.53 -0.56 -0.12
C SER A 48 2.25 0.41 -1.06
N VAL A 49 1.69 1.59 -1.33
CA VAL A 49 2.36 2.65 -2.10
C VAL A 49 3.55 3.22 -1.33
N CYS A 50 3.37 3.53 -0.04
CA CYS A 50 4.45 3.99 0.84
C CYS A 50 5.62 3.00 0.85
N GLU A 51 5.33 1.72 1.11
CA GLU A 51 6.35 0.67 1.17
C GLU A 51 7.11 0.54 -0.15
N SER A 52 6.39 0.49 -1.27
CA SER A 52 7.01 0.36 -2.60
C SER A 52 7.90 1.56 -2.94
N VAL A 53 7.43 2.78 -2.62
CA VAL A 53 8.17 4.01 -2.90
C VAL A 53 9.41 4.11 -2.01
N LEU A 54 9.32 3.82 -0.71
CA LEU A 54 10.47 3.85 0.18
C LEU A 54 11.51 2.79 -0.16
N ILE A 55 11.11 1.54 -0.41
CA ILE A 55 12.03 0.47 -0.82
C ILE A 55 12.78 0.87 -2.10
N SER A 56 12.12 1.57 -3.03
CA SER A 56 12.76 2.01 -4.28
C SER A 56 13.87 3.06 -4.10
N GLN A 57 14.00 3.68 -2.92
CA GLN A 57 15.07 4.63 -2.62
C GLN A 57 16.39 3.92 -2.26
N PHE A 58 16.34 2.62 -1.96
CA PHE A 58 17.51 1.83 -1.63
C PHE A 58 18.02 1.11 -2.89
N PRO A 59 19.26 1.38 -3.34
CA PRO A 59 19.87 0.63 -4.43
C PRO A 59 19.90 -0.87 -4.15
N ARG A 60 19.70 -1.68 -5.20
CA ARG A 60 19.64 -3.16 -5.08
C ARG A 60 20.93 -3.78 -4.56
N ASN A 61 22.06 -3.08 -4.74
CA ASN A 61 23.40 -3.49 -4.38
C ASN A 61 23.99 -2.56 -3.30
N SER A 62 23.15 -1.96 -2.45
CA SER A 62 23.64 -1.18 -1.32
C SER A 62 24.29 -2.08 -0.28
N ASP A 63 25.44 -1.67 0.22
CA ASP A 63 26.00 -2.18 1.46
C ASP A 63 25.37 -1.49 2.68
N LEU A 64 25.69 -1.98 3.87
CA LEU A 64 25.16 -1.48 5.14
C LEU A 64 25.49 0.00 5.38
N GLU A 65 26.70 0.45 5.03
CA GLU A 65 27.13 1.82 5.26
C GLU A 65 26.39 2.81 4.35
N HIS A 66 26.14 2.41 3.10
CA HIS A 66 25.28 3.17 2.19
C HIS A 66 23.84 3.25 2.72
N VAL A 67 23.29 2.14 3.22
CA VAL A 67 21.95 2.15 3.84
C VAL A 67 21.90 3.11 5.01
N LYS A 68 22.86 3.06 5.95
CA LYS A 68 22.94 3.99 7.08
C LYS A 68 23.02 5.45 6.64
N LYS A 69 23.79 5.74 5.58
CA LYS A 69 23.86 7.08 5.01
C LYS A 69 22.51 7.57 4.48
N ILE A 70 21.75 6.72 3.79
CA ILE A 70 20.39 7.04 3.33
C ILE A 70 19.45 7.24 4.51
N LEU A 71 19.58 6.42 5.56
CA LEU A 71 18.76 6.49 6.77
C LEU A 71 19.07 7.71 7.66
N GLY A 72 20.10 8.50 7.34
CA GLY A 72 20.27 9.81 7.93
C GLY A 72 19.00 10.65 7.73
N ALA A 73 18.46 11.20 8.82
CA ALA A 73 17.13 11.83 8.82
C ALA A 73 17.00 12.98 7.78
N GLU A 74 18.06 13.77 7.59
CA GLU A 74 18.08 14.89 6.63
C GLU A 74 18.04 14.41 5.17
N PRO A 75 18.98 13.57 4.66
CA PRO A 75 18.93 13.06 3.29
C PRO A 75 17.61 12.40 2.88
N LEU A 76 17.03 11.59 3.79
CA LEU A 76 15.77 10.93 3.51
C LEU A 76 14.61 11.93 3.53
N LEU A 77 14.59 12.86 4.48
CA LEU A 77 13.52 13.86 4.54
C LEU A 77 13.54 14.77 3.32
N ASP A 78 14.70 15.20 2.83
CA ASP A 78 14.79 16.01 1.61
C ASP A 78 14.20 15.28 0.40
N LEU A 79 14.52 13.99 0.27
CA LEU A 79 13.99 13.12 -0.78
C LEU A 79 12.47 12.94 -0.69
N LEU A 80 11.94 12.75 0.52
CA LEU A 80 10.50 12.56 0.74
C LEU A 80 9.72 13.88 0.77
N GLY A 81 10.38 14.99 1.08
CA GLY A 81 9.82 16.34 1.22
C GLY A 81 9.39 16.91 -0.12
N ASP A 82 10.10 16.61 -1.21
CA ASP A 82 9.59 16.87 -2.57
C ASP A 82 8.64 15.75 -3.02
N ALA A 83 7.44 15.75 -2.43
CA ALA A 83 6.38 14.81 -2.81
C ALA A 83 5.98 14.95 -4.30
N LYS A 84 6.25 16.09 -4.96
CA LYS A 84 5.91 16.27 -6.37
C LYS A 84 6.87 15.48 -7.26
N GLU A 85 8.17 15.54 -6.96
CA GLU A 85 9.20 14.75 -7.65
C GLU A 85 9.07 13.26 -7.30
N THR A 86 9.03 12.94 -6.00
CA THR A 86 8.99 11.55 -5.50
C THR A 86 7.74 10.79 -5.97
N CYS A 87 6.60 11.49 -6.08
CA CYS A 87 5.33 10.91 -6.53
C CYS A 87 4.96 11.23 -7.99
N GLY A 88 5.91 11.63 -8.83
CA GLY A 88 5.65 11.83 -10.25
C GLY A 88 5.23 10.53 -10.95
N MET A 89 4.13 10.53 -11.72
CA MET A 89 3.60 9.30 -12.31
C MET A 89 4.56 8.57 -13.24
N ARG A 90 5.50 9.26 -13.89
CA ARG A 90 6.55 8.60 -14.68
C ARG A 90 7.40 7.64 -13.84
N ARG A 91 7.85 8.11 -12.68
CA ARG A 91 8.64 7.33 -11.72
C ARG A 91 7.79 6.21 -11.11
N LEU A 92 6.58 6.53 -10.67
CA LEU A 92 5.66 5.55 -10.10
C LEU A 92 5.30 4.46 -11.12
N ALA A 93 4.95 4.83 -12.36
CA ALA A 93 4.64 3.86 -13.41
C ALA A 93 5.80 2.87 -13.61
N LYS A 94 7.05 3.37 -13.74
CA LYS A 94 8.23 2.51 -13.86
C LYS A 94 8.38 1.57 -12.66
N LEU A 95 8.20 2.09 -11.44
CA LEU A 95 8.28 1.31 -10.21
C LEU A 95 7.22 0.20 -10.15
N PHE A 96 5.94 0.56 -10.30
CA PHE A 96 4.83 -0.39 -10.19
C PHE A 96 4.80 -1.41 -11.34
N LYS A 97 5.20 -1.01 -12.56
CA LYS A 97 5.41 -1.92 -13.69
C LYS A 97 6.53 -2.93 -13.41
N ALA A 98 7.69 -2.47 -12.94
CA ALA A 98 8.82 -3.33 -12.60
C ALA A 98 8.49 -4.33 -11.47
N SER A 99 7.71 -3.90 -10.49
CA SER A 99 7.23 -4.75 -9.39
C SER A 99 5.98 -5.57 -9.74
N LYS A 100 5.44 -5.43 -10.97
CA LYS A 100 4.20 -6.04 -11.44
C LYS A 100 3.02 -5.83 -10.49
N LEU A 101 2.96 -4.68 -9.82
CA LEU A 101 1.94 -4.37 -8.85
C LEU A 101 0.79 -3.62 -9.52
N GLU A 102 -0.44 -4.07 -9.31
CA GLU A 102 -1.66 -3.48 -9.87
C GLU A 102 -2.66 -3.12 -8.77
N VAL A 103 -3.41 -2.05 -8.98
CA VAL A 103 -4.59 -1.70 -8.17
C VAL A 103 -5.78 -2.55 -8.61
N VAL A 104 -6.37 -3.29 -7.67
CA VAL A 104 -7.57 -4.11 -7.88
C VAL A 104 -8.69 -3.61 -6.98
N GLY A 105 -9.78 -3.12 -7.58
CA GLY A 105 -11.01 -2.79 -6.87
C GLY A 105 -11.80 -4.04 -6.49
N LYS A 106 -12.49 -4.00 -5.34
CA LYS A 106 -13.38 -5.07 -4.86
C LYS A 106 -14.83 -4.59 -4.83
N LEU A 107 -15.79 -5.52 -4.86
CA LEU A 107 -17.23 -5.21 -4.88
C LEU A 107 -17.71 -4.44 -3.62
N ASP A 108 -17.02 -4.60 -2.49
CA ASP A 108 -17.25 -3.85 -1.25
C ASP A 108 -16.76 -2.37 -1.32
N GLY A 109 -16.24 -1.95 -2.48
CA GLY A 109 -15.66 -0.63 -2.69
C GLY A 109 -14.32 -0.42 -1.99
N SER A 110 -13.67 -1.47 -1.50
CA SER A 110 -12.26 -1.44 -1.10
C SER A 110 -11.36 -1.67 -2.31
N ALA A 111 -10.08 -1.34 -2.17
CA ALA A 111 -9.06 -1.65 -3.18
C ALA A 111 -7.84 -2.29 -2.52
N ILE A 112 -7.13 -3.10 -3.29
CA ILE A 112 -5.86 -3.70 -2.86
C ILE A 112 -4.81 -3.50 -3.94
N MET A 113 -3.55 -3.50 -3.53
CA MET A 113 -2.43 -3.66 -4.45
C MET A 113 -2.09 -5.15 -4.52
N ARG A 114 -2.02 -5.71 -5.72
CA ARG A 114 -1.73 -7.13 -5.94
C ARG A 114 -0.72 -7.29 -7.07
N THR A 115 0.15 -8.28 -6.98
CA THR A 115 0.99 -8.69 -8.11
C THR A 115 0.11 -9.23 -9.25
N THR A 116 0.38 -8.85 -10.50
CA THR A 116 -0.36 -9.36 -11.65
C THR A 116 -0.14 -10.87 -11.80
N ALA A 117 -1.22 -11.61 -12.00
CA ALA A 117 -1.17 -13.09 -12.14
C ALA A 117 -0.64 -13.51 -13.51
N SER A 118 -0.88 -12.69 -14.52
CA SER A 118 -0.40 -12.86 -15.89
C SER A 118 0.98 -12.21 -16.06
N LYS A 119 1.77 -12.70 -17.02
CA LYS A 119 2.97 -12.00 -17.51
C LYS A 119 2.66 -10.60 -18.09
N SER A 120 1.41 -10.13 -18.03
CA SER A 120 1.03 -8.80 -18.46
C SER A 120 1.57 -7.74 -17.49
N GLU A 121 2.17 -6.72 -18.07
CA GLU A 121 2.61 -5.54 -17.37
C GLU A 121 1.38 -4.70 -16.94
N PRO A 122 1.29 -4.24 -15.68
CA PRO A 122 0.18 -3.39 -15.26
C PRO A 122 0.22 -2.05 -16.00
N PHE A 123 -0.96 -1.54 -16.37
CA PHE A 123 -1.05 -0.29 -17.11
C PHE A 123 -0.94 0.91 -16.17
N TYR A 124 0.11 1.72 -16.35
CA TYR A 124 0.29 2.99 -15.66
C TYR A 124 0.94 4.01 -16.58
N GLU A 125 0.29 5.16 -16.76
CA GLU A 125 0.74 6.22 -17.66
C GLU A 125 0.64 7.61 -17.02
N GLU A 126 1.50 8.52 -17.49
CA GLU A 126 1.57 9.94 -17.12
C GLU A 126 0.50 10.78 -17.85
N ILE A 127 -0.73 10.28 -17.92
CA ILE A 127 -1.84 10.93 -18.64
C ILE A 127 -2.87 11.56 -17.71
N ASN A 128 -2.81 11.27 -16.41
CA ASN A 128 -3.81 11.63 -15.41
C ASN A 128 -4.03 13.14 -15.15
N LYS A 129 -3.35 14.03 -15.89
CA LYS A 129 -3.57 15.48 -15.88
C LYS A 129 -4.38 15.98 -17.08
N SER A 130 -4.60 15.14 -18.10
CA SER A 130 -5.43 15.47 -19.25
C SER A 130 -6.91 15.32 -18.91
N GLU A 131 -7.72 16.30 -19.28
CA GLU A 131 -9.18 16.21 -19.17
C GLU A 131 -9.75 15.15 -20.13
N LEU A 132 -9.10 14.93 -21.28
CA LEU A 132 -9.54 13.97 -22.31
C LEU A 132 -8.99 12.55 -22.12
N ALA A 133 -7.93 12.39 -21.32
CA ALA A 133 -7.24 11.11 -21.16
C ALA A 133 -6.91 10.85 -19.68
N PHE A 134 -7.80 10.19 -18.97
CA PHE A 134 -7.71 9.92 -17.55
C PHE A 134 -7.81 8.42 -17.26
N HIS A 135 -6.82 7.91 -16.53
CA HIS A 135 -6.78 6.52 -16.04
C HIS A 135 -6.84 6.50 -14.51
N TRP A 136 -7.93 5.97 -13.95
CA TRP A 136 -8.24 6.11 -12.53
C TRP A 136 -7.26 5.36 -11.62
N LYS A 137 -6.68 4.22 -12.06
CA LYS A 137 -5.66 3.49 -11.28
C LYS A 137 -4.33 4.25 -11.23
N SER A 138 -3.89 4.87 -12.34
CA SER A 138 -2.73 5.78 -12.33
C SER A 138 -2.94 6.91 -11.33
N PHE A 139 -4.10 7.55 -11.38
CA PHE A 139 -4.45 8.61 -10.45
C PHE A 139 -4.48 8.14 -9.00
N ALA A 140 -5.02 6.93 -8.73
CA ALA A 140 -5.05 6.36 -7.38
C ALA A 140 -3.65 6.21 -6.77
N VAL A 141 -2.68 5.70 -7.56
CA VAL A 141 -1.29 5.51 -7.12
C VAL A 141 -0.58 6.84 -6.85
N GLU A 142 -0.68 7.82 -7.76
CA GLU A 142 -0.11 9.16 -7.53
C GLU A 142 -0.76 9.84 -6.33
N HIS A 143 -2.09 9.79 -6.24
CA HIS A 143 -2.82 10.41 -5.14
C HIS A 143 -2.44 9.81 -3.78
N ALA A 144 -2.34 8.48 -3.70
CA ALA A 144 -1.89 7.78 -2.50
C ALA A 144 -0.47 8.20 -2.10
N CYS A 145 0.47 8.21 -3.04
CA CYS A 145 1.85 8.62 -2.78
C CYS A 145 1.90 10.07 -2.27
N ARG A 146 1.27 11.00 -2.99
CA ARG A 146 1.27 12.43 -2.64
C ARG A 146 0.68 12.66 -1.26
N GLU A 147 -0.46 12.06 -0.93
CA GLU A 147 -1.09 12.26 0.37
C GLU A 147 -0.23 11.71 1.51
N ILE A 148 0.41 10.54 1.34
CA ILE A 148 1.27 9.99 2.39
C ILE A 148 2.46 10.91 2.66
N PHE A 149 3.24 11.26 1.63
CA PHE A 149 4.46 12.03 1.83
C PHE A 149 4.18 13.49 2.17
N ARG A 150 3.08 14.08 1.69
CA ARG A 150 2.66 15.43 2.09
C ARG A 150 2.33 15.54 3.58
N HIS A 151 1.80 14.48 4.20
CA HIS A 151 1.30 14.54 5.59
C HIS A 151 2.14 13.74 6.59
N SER A 152 3.02 12.86 6.13
CA SER A 152 3.74 11.92 6.98
C SER A 152 5.20 11.71 6.59
N ALA A 153 5.79 12.52 5.68
CA ALA A 153 7.21 12.39 5.33
C ALA A 153 8.13 12.52 6.56
N GLU A 154 7.87 13.49 7.44
CA GLU A 154 8.65 13.68 8.67
C GLU A 154 8.54 12.48 9.63
N GLU A 155 7.32 12.01 9.91
CA GLU A 155 7.07 10.83 10.78
C GLU A 155 7.74 9.57 10.20
N ILE A 156 7.63 9.37 8.89
CA ILE A 156 8.26 8.25 8.18
C ILE A 156 9.78 8.35 8.27
N SER A 157 10.36 9.50 7.94
CA SER A 157 11.82 9.70 7.96
C SER A 157 12.38 9.50 9.37
N ALA A 158 11.76 10.11 10.37
CA ALA A 158 12.19 10.03 11.77
C ALA A 158 12.09 8.61 12.36
N SER A 159 11.15 7.78 11.89
CA SER A 159 10.96 6.42 12.40
C SER A 159 11.78 5.36 11.67
N LEU A 160 12.29 5.63 10.46
CA LEU A 160 12.93 4.60 9.62
C LEU A 160 14.30 4.17 10.14
N GLY A 161 15.14 5.11 10.57
CA GLY A 161 16.44 4.80 11.19
C GLY A 161 16.30 3.89 12.42
N PRO A 162 15.53 4.29 13.45
CA PRO A 162 15.29 3.47 14.63
C PRO A 162 14.68 2.09 14.31
N ALA A 163 13.74 2.03 13.36
CA ALA A 163 13.14 0.75 12.95
C ALA A 163 14.17 -0.18 12.28
N PHE A 164 15.12 0.37 11.51
CA PHE A 164 16.20 -0.40 10.92
C PHE A 164 17.20 -0.91 11.95
N GLU A 165 17.63 -0.06 12.89
CA GLU A 165 18.54 -0.44 13.98
C GLU A 165 17.95 -1.57 14.84
N GLN A 166 16.65 -1.49 15.15
CA GLN A 166 15.96 -2.54 15.88
C GLN A 166 15.97 -3.87 15.12
N VAL A 167 15.64 -3.86 13.82
CA VAL A 167 15.62 -5.09 13.01
C VAL A 167 17.01 -5.71 12.86
N ALA A 168 18.05 -4.88 12.71
CA ALA A 168 19.44 -5.34 12.64
C ALA A 168 19.89 -5.98 13.97
N ALA A 169 19.62 -5.33 15.11
CA ALA A 169 19.95 -5.87 16.43
C ALA A 169 19.22 -7.22 16.71
N ASP A 170 17.93 -7.31 16.35
CA ASP A 170 17.16 -8.55 16.49
C ASP A 170 17.71 -9.70 15.62
N ALA A 171 18.34 -9.38 14.48
CA ALA A 171 18.94 -10.36 13.59
C ALA A 171 20.33 -10.80 14.08
N GLU A 172 21.16 -9.88 14.56
CA GLU A 172 22.45 -10.19 15.18
C GLU A 172 22.29 -11.10 16.41
N HIS A 173 21.30 -10.82 17.27
CA HIS A 173 20.98 -11.68 18.41
C HIS A 173 20.59 -13.11 17.99
N ARG A 174 19.93 -13.27 16.83
CA ARG A 174 19.59 -14.60 16.29
C ARG A 174 20.81 -15.34 15.73
N ARG A 175 21.80 -14.62 15.20
CA ARG A 175 23.04 -15.19 14.66
C ARG A 175 24.05 -15.64 15.72
N GLY A 176 24.09 -14.97 16.87
CA GLY A 176 25.02 -15.30 17.97
C GLY A 176 24.90 -16.72 18.54
N GLY A 177 23.98 -17.55 18.05
CA GLY A 177 23.85 -18.97 18.39
C GLY A 177 24.45 -19.96 17.38
N GLU A 178 24.93 -19.51 16.20
CA GLU A 178 25.41 -20.37 15.11
C GLU A 178 26.87 -20.06 14.73
N GLU A 179 27.83 -20.48 15.56
CA GLU A 179 29.26 -20.47 15.23
C GLU A 179 29.59 -21.67 14.32
N GLY A 180 29.71 -21.47 13.00
CA GLY A 180 30.24 -22.55 12.14
C GLY A 180 30.07 -22.50 10.62
N ALA A 181 29.55 -21.44 10.00
CA ALA A 181 29.32 -21.44 8.54
C ALA A 181 30.56 -21.04 7.71
N GLU A 182 30.87 -21.84 6.67
CA GLU A 182 31.98 -21.64 5.72
C GLU A 182 31.80 -20.39 4.82
N HIS A 183 32.92 -19.84 4.33
CA HIS A 183 33.07 -18.45 3.88
C HIS A 183 32.52 -18.04 2.48
N SER A 184 32.13 -18.95 1.59
CA SER A 184 31.78 -18.55 0.20
C SER A 184 30.32 -18.10 0.01
N ASP A 185 29.39 -18.57 0.83
CA ASP A 185 27.95 -18.25 0.70
C ASP A 185 27.54 -17.04 1.56
N ALA A 186 28.49 -16.45 2.29
CA ALA A 186 28.25 -15.40 3.26
C ALA A 186 27.88 -14.03 2.65
N GLU A 187 28.43 -13.70 1.47
CA GLU A 187 28.21 -12.39 0.85
C GLU A 187 26.78 -12.25 0.27
N GLU A 188 26.31 -13.24 -0.49
CA GLU A 188 24.96 -13.23 -1.06
C GLU A 188 23.88 -13.32 0.05
N ALA A 189 24.14 -14.12 1.09
CA ALA A 189 23.29 -14.20 2.27
C ALA A 189 23.20 -12.83 2.99
N GLY A 190 24.31 -12.11 3.14
CA GLY A 190 24.34 -10.78 3.72
C GLY A 190 23.53 -9.75 2.92
N ALA A 191 23.61 -9.78 1.58
CA ALA A 191 22.85 -8.87 0.73
C ALA A 191 21.34 -9.15 0.76
N GLN A 192 20.93 -10.41 0.79
CA GLN A 192 19.52 -10.79 0.90
C GLN A 192 18.94 -10.42 2.27
N GLU A 193 19.69 -10.69 3.34
CA GLU A 193 19.32 -10.32 4.70
C GLU A 193 19.16 -8.80 4.85
N LEU A 194 20.09 -8.00 4.32
CA LEU A 194 20.00 -6.54 4.34
C LEU A 194 18.73 -6.04 3.65
N LYS A 195 18.33 -6.65 2.52
CA LYS A 195 17.05 -6.31 1.84
C LYS A 195 15.84 -6.62 2.71
N GLU A 196 15.86 -7.71 3.46
CA GLU A 196 14.80 -8.07 4.39
C GLU A 196 14.73 -7.09 5.56
N TRP A 197 15.89 -6.65 6.09
CA TRP A 197 15.97 -5.65 7.14
C TRP A 197 15.37 -4.32 6.69
N ILE A 198 15.79 -3.81 5.52
CA ILE A 198 15.25 -2.59 4.91
C ILE A 198 13.73 -2.73 4.72
N SER A 199 13.27 -3.85 4.15
CA SER A 199 11.84 -4.08 3.90
C SER A 199 11.02 -4.10 5.19
N SER A 200 11.55 -4.70 6.25
CA SER A 200 10.91 -4.75 7.57
C SER A 200 10.84 -3.36 8.23
N ALA A 201 11.95 -2.62 8.19
CA ALA A 201 12.02 -1.26 8.70
C ALA A 201 11.04 -0.33 7.96
N VAL A 202 11.06 -0.36 6.62
CA VAL A 202 10.13 0.40 5.78
C VAL A 202 8.67 0.10 6.11
N ARG A 203 8.31 -1.18 6.24
CA ARG A 203 6.94 -1.56 6.60
C ARG A 203 6.55 -1.01 7.96
N THR A 204 7.47 -1.07 8.93
CA THR A 204 7.24 -0.54 10.28
C THR A 204 7.00 0.96 10.25
N SER A 205 7.85 1.73 9.57
CA SER A 205 7.71 3.19 9.45
C SER A 205 6.46 3.60 8.67
N CYS A 206 6.18 2.96 7.53
CA CYS A 206 4.97 3.23 6.77
C CYS A 206 3.70 2.99 7.58
N ARG A 207 3.63 1.94 8.41
CA ARG A 207 2.48 1.68 9.28
C ARG A 207 2.25 2.75 10.36
N GLN A 208 3.28 3.51 10.71
CA GLN A 208 3.13 4.63 11.64
C GLN A 208 2.40 5.80 10.96
N ALA A 209 2.58 6.00 9.65
CA ALA A 209 1.94 7.08 8.92
C ALA A 209 0.40 7.07 9.03
N LYS A 210 -0.18 8.25 9.24
CA LYS A 210 -1.63 8.47 9.43
C LYS A 210 -2.49 7.81 8.34
N PHE A 211 -2.06 7.88 7.09
CA PHE A 211 -2.80 7.33 5.95
C PHE A 211 -2.75 5.80 5.88
N CYS A 212 -1.66 5.19 6.34
CA CYS A 212 -1.55 3.73 6.43
C CYS A 212 -2.44 3.18 7.54
N LYS A 213 -2.45 3.82 8.72
CA LYS A 213 -3.40 3.51 9.81
C LYS A 213 -4.86 3.62 9.34
N ALA A 214 -5.17 4.62 8.52
CA ALA A 214 -6.51 4.76 7.94
C ALA A 214 -6.84 3.62 6.96
N SER A 215 -5.90 3.25 6.08
CA SER A 215 -6.04 2.09 5.18
C SER A 215 -6.32 0.81 5.95
N GLU A 216 -5.53 0.50 6.99
CA GLU A 216 -5.68 -0.72 7.79
C GLU A 216 -7.05 -0.78 8.48
N LYS A 217 -7.49 0.34 9.08
CA LYS A 217 -8.84 0.45 9.67
C LYS A 217 -9.94 0.20 8.65
N LEU A 218 -9.81 0.74 7.44
CA LEU A 218 -10.77 0.52 6.38
C LEU A 218 -10.79 -0.94 5.91
N ARG A 219 -9.62 -1.59 5.81
CA ARG A 219 -9.51 -3.02 5.46
C ARG A 219 -10.13 -3.92 6.53
N GLN A 220 -9.93 -3.62 7.81
CA GLN A 220 -10.54 -4.35 8.92
C GLN A 220 -12.07 -4.21 8.90
N LYS A 221 -12.58 -3.01 8.59
CA LYS A 221 -14.03 -2.80 8.43
C LYS A 221 -14.61 -3.58 7.25
N GLY A 222 -13.95 -3.56 6.09
CA GLY A 222 -14.39 -4.34 4.92
C GLY A 222 -14.35 -5.86 5.17
N ALA A 223 -13.36 -6.36 5.90
CA ALA A 223 -13.26 -7.78 6.24
C ALA A 223 -14.34 -8.26 7.24
N ALA A 224 -14.90 -7.35 8.05
CA ALA A 224 -15.96 -7.68 9.01
C ALA A 224 -17.33 -7.88 8.33
N VAL A 225 -17.49 -7.41 7.09
CA VAL A 225 -18.67 -7.67 6.26
C VAL A 225 -18.59 -9.12 5.81
N LYS A 226 -19.27 -10.02 6.53
CA LYS A 226 -19.42 -11.41 6.09
C LYS A 226 -20.18 -11.38 4.76
N PRO A 227 -19.71 -12.08 3.73
CA PRO A 227 -20.50 -12.25 2.51
C PRO A 227 -21.81 -12.90 2.93
N THR A 228 -22.89 -12.13 2.89
CA THR A 228 -24.23 -12.67 3.08
C THR A 228 -24.40 -13.64 1.93
N SER A 229 -24.37 -14.94 2.22
CA SER A 229 -24.61 -16.01 1.25
C SER A 229 -26.07 -15.95 0.84
N ALA A 230 -26.43 -14.92 0.07
CA ALA A 230 -27.68 -14.89 -0.67
C ALA A 230 -27.56 -16.06 -1.65
N GLY A 231 -28.35 -17.10 -1.39
CA GLY A 231 -28.33 -18.34 -2.14
C GLY A 231 -28.38 -18.05 -3.63
N VAL A 232 -27.27 -18.30 -4.30
CA VAL A 232 -27.26 -18.49 -5.74
C VAL A 232 -28.04 -19.78 -5.94
N GLY A 233 -29.34 -19.65 -6.20
CA GLY A 233 -30.16 -20.72 -6.72
C GLY A 233 -29.52 -21.18 -8.02
N GLU A 234 -28.92 -22.36 -7.95
CA GLU A 234 -28.46 -23.14 -9.08
C GLU A 234 -29.72 -23.62 -9.83
N GLU A 235 -30.33 -22.75 -10.64
CA GLU A 235 -31.29 -23.18 -11.65
C GLU A 235 -30.50 -23.59 -12.90
N LEU A 236 -30.40 -24.92 -13.05
CA LEU A 236 -30.00 -25.64 -14.27
C LEU A 236 -31.10 -25.58 -15.33
#